data_AF-A0A2W4LMV3-F1
#
_entry.id   AF-A0A2W4LMV3-F1
#
_cell.length_a   1.000
_cell.length_b   1.000
_cell.length_c   1.000
_cell.angle_alpha   90.00
_cell.angle_beta   90.00
_cell.angle_gamma   90.00
#
_symmetry.space_group_name_H-M   'P 1'
#
loop_
_entity.id
_entity.type
_entity.pdbx_description
1 polymer ?
#
loop_
_entity_poly.entity_id
_entity_poly.type
_entity_poly.pdbx_seq_one_letter_code
_entity_poly.pdbx_strand_id
1 'polypeptide(L)' 'EVARRVFAGERGPVRDAVVLNAGAAIAAQQGIGDDLPAAIAAGMARAAEAIDSGAAARALDRWVEVARAARDAE' A
#
# COMPACT_ATOMS: atom_id res chain seq x y z
N GLU A 1 -1.98 10.61 11.80
CA GLU A 1 -1.76 9.50 12.76
C GLU A 1 -2.01 8.10 12.19
N VAL A 2 -3.25 7.61 12.00
CA VAL A 2 -3.52 6.19 11.67
C VAL A 2 -2.72 5.66 10.47
N ALA A 3 -2.74 6.36 9.33
CA ALA A 3 -2.01 5.92 8.13
C ALA A 3 -0.49 5.76 8.36
N ARG A 4 0.13 6.69 9.10
CA ARG A 4 1.57 6.63 9.40
C ARG A 4 1.91 5.41 10.27
N ARG A 5 1.05 5.05 11.22
CA ARG A 5 1.28 3.87 12.05
C ARG A 5 1.15 2.56 11.26
N VAL A 6 0.16 2.47 10.37
CA VAL A 6 0.03 1.32 9.45
C VAL A 6 1.27 1.20 8.58
N PHE A 7 1.75 2.29 7.98
CA PHE A 7 2.96 2.27 7.14
C PHE A 7 4.26 2.05 7.93
N ALA A 8 4.26 2.27 9.24
CA ALA A 8 5.33 1.88 10.15
C ALA A 8 5.25 0.40 10.59
N GLY A 9 4.28 -0.36 10.08
CA GLY A 9 4.13 -1.80 10.32
C GLY A 9 3.22 -2.17 11.50
N GLU A 10 2.53 -1.21 12.14
CA GLU A 10 1.57 -1.50 13.22
C GLU A 10 0.56 -2.57 12.76
N ARG A 11 0.45 -3.65 13.55
CA ARG A 11 -0.48 -4.75 13.28
C ARG A 11 -1.84 -4.49 13.93
N GLY A 12 -2.88 -5.01 13.31
CA GLY A 12 -4.25 -4.94 13.81
C GLY A 12 -5.27 -4.78 12.68
N PRO A 13 -6.57 -4.69 13.02
CA PRO A 13 -7.65 -4.74 12.04
C PRO A 13 -7.57 -3.67 10.94
N VAL A 14 -7.01 -2.50 11.26
CA VAL A 14 -6.79 -1.43 10.27
C VAL A 14 -5.77 -1.85 9.22
N ARG A 15 -4.64 -2.44 9.63
CA ARG A 15 -3.64 -2.98 8.71
C ARG A 15 -4.24 -4.08 7.85
N ASP A 16 -5.04 -4.97 8.43
CA ASP A 16 -5.67 -6.07 7.70
C ASP A 16 -6.58 -5.55 6.59
N ALA A 17 -7.42 -4.54 6.88
CA ALA A 17 -8.26 -3.90 5.88
C ALA A 17 -7.45 -3.19 4.78
N VAL A 18 -6.36 -2.52 5.14
CA VAL A 18 -5.47 -1.86 4.17
C VAL A 18 -4.79 -2.87 3.26
N VAL A 19 -4.24 -3.95 3.82
CA VAL A 19 -3.57 -5.03 3.06
C VAL A 19 -4.56 -5.71 2.11
N LEU A 20 -5.79 -5.98 2.55
CA LEU A 20 -6.82 -6.56 1.70
C LEU A 20 -7.14 -5.66 0.50
N ASN A 21 -7.44 -4.38 0.73
CA ASN A 21 -7.80 -3.45 -0.34
C ASN A 21 -6.63 -3.21 -1.31
N ALA A 22 -5.41 -3.01 -0.78
CA ALA A 22 -4.22 -2.86 -1.60
C ALA A 22 -3.93 -4.13 -2.40
N GLY A 23 -4.10 -5.31 -1.80
CA GLY A 23 -3.96 -6.59 -2.48
C GLY A 23 -4.95 -6.77 -3.62
N ALA A 24 -6.22 -6.40 -3.42
CA ALA A 24 -7.22 -6.39 -4.47
C ALA A 24 -6.87 -5.43 -5.62
N ALA A 25 -6.37 -4.23 -5.31
CA ALA A 25 -5.91 -3.27 -6.33
C ALA A 25 -4.71 -3.81 -7.12
N ILE A 26 -3.76 -4.47 -6.46
CA ILE A 26 -2.62 -5.11 -7.13
C ILE A 26 -3.11 -6.24 -8.04
N ALA A 27 -4.01 -7.10 -7.56
CA ALA A 27 -4.59 -8.17 -8.37
C ALA A 27 -5.32 -7.63 -9.61
N ALA A 28 -6.13 -6.58 -9.45
CA ALA A 28 -6.81 -5.92 -10.56
C ALA A 28 -5.82 -5.37 -11.60
N GLN A 29 -4.70 -4.80 -11.16
CA GLN A 29 -3.68 -4.27 -12.06
C GLN A 29 -2.86 -5.36 -12.76
N GLN A 30 -2.58 -6.47 -12.09
CA GLN A 30 -1.79 -7.57 -12.67
C GLN A 30 -2.60 -8.51 -13.57
N GLY A 31 -3.93 -8.50 -13.42
CA GLY A 31 -4.82 -9.47 -14.03
C GLY A 31 -5.20 -10.56 -13.03
N ILE A 32 -6.50 -10.84 -12.94
CA ILE A 32 -7.08 -11.73 -11.93
C ILE A 32 -7.02 -13.21 -12.36
N GLY A 33 -7.07 -13.50 -13.66
CA GLY A 33 -7.19 -14.88 -14.16
C GLY A 33 -8.51 -15.53 -13.71
N ASP A 34 -8.48 -16.86 -13.57
CA ASP A 34 -9.67 -17.67 -13.23
C ASP A 34 -9.85 -17.92 -11.73
N ASP A 35 -8.85 -17.56 -10.89
CA ASP A 35 -8.87 -17.75 -9.43
C ASP A 35 -8.69 -16.41 -8.71
N LEU A 36 -9.82 -15.75 -8.47
CA LEU A 36 -9.88 -14.47 -7.78
C LEU A 36 -9.27 -14.51 -6.36
N PRO A 37 -9.62 -15.48 -5.50
CA PRO A 37 -8.98 -15.61 -4.18
C PRO A 37 -7.45 -15.71 -4.25
N ALA A 38 -6.90 -16.53 -5.16
CA ALA A 38 -5.45 -16.67 -5.29
C ALA A 38 -4.78 -15.38 -5.78
N ALA A 39 -5.38 -14.68 -6.75
CA ALA A 39 -4.86 -13.41 -7.24
C ALA A 39 -4.83 -12.34 -6.14
N ILE A 40 -5.91 -12.22 -5.36
CA ILE A 40 -5.96 -11.29 -4.22
C ILE A 40 -4.93 -11.67 -3.16
N ALA A 41 -4.78 -12.96 -2.82
CA ALA A 41 -3.80 -13.40 -1.84
C ALA A 41 -2.36 -13.06 -2.26
N ALA A 42 -2.01 -13.23 -3.53
CA ALA A 42 -0.72 -12.82 -4.07
C ALA A 42 -0.53 -11.29 -3.99
N GLY A 43 -1.58 -10.52 -4.30
CA GLY A 43 -1.58 -9.07 -4.12
C GLY A 43 -1.39 -8.64 -2.66
N MET A 44 -2.08 -9.30 -1.72
CA MET A 44 -1.96 -9.04 -0.29
C MET A 44 -0.54 -9.31 0.22
N ALA A 45 0.11 -10.38 -0.24
CA ALA A 45 1.51 -10.66 0.11
C ALA A 45 2.44 -9.51 -0.33
N ARG A 46 2.25 -8.97 -1.53
CA ARG A 46 3.00 -7.81 -2.03
C ARG A 46 2.70 -6.53 -1.26
N ALA A 47 1.44 -6.31 -0.89
CA ALA A 47 1.03 -5.16 -0.08
C ALA A 47 1.64 -5.21 1.34
N ALA A 48 1.63 -6.39 1.96
CA ALA A 48 2.27 -6.61 3.26
C ALA A 48 3.78 -6.36 3.19
N GLU A 49 4.47 -6.90 2.18
CA GLU A 49 5.90 -6.66 1.96
C GLU A 49 6.21 -5.17 1.76
N ALA A 50 5.39 -4.44 1.01
CA ALA A 50 5.57 -3.00 0.82
C ALA A 50 5.46 -2.21 2.15
N ILE A 51 4.61 -2.67 3.08
CA ILE A 51 4.51 -2.08 4.42
C ILE A 51 5.71 -2.50 5.28
N ASP A 52 5.97 -3.80 5.39
CA ASP A 52 6.97 -4.35 6.32
C ASP A 52 8.42 -3.96 5.95
N SER A 53 8.70 -3.76 4.66
CA SER A 53 9.99 -3.23 4.17
C SER A 53 10.14 -1.70 4.31
N GLY A 54 9.09 -1.01 4.79
CA GLY A 54 9.02 0.44 4.87
C GLY A 54 8.88 1.17 3.52
N ALA A 55 8.66 0.44 2.42
CA ALA A 55 8.52 1.05 1.09
C ALA A 55 7.29 1.97 1.01
N ALA A 56 6.18 1.59 1.65
CA ALA A 56 4.98 2.41 1.73
C ALA A 56 5.23 3.75 2.44
N ALA A 57 5.97 3.75 3.55
CA ALA A 57 6.33 4.97 4.27
C ALA A 57 7.22 5.89 3.41
N ARG A 58 8.26 5.34 2.77
CA ARG A 58 9.14 6.09 1.87
C ARG A 58 8.40 6.67 0.66
N ALA A 59 7.41 5.95 0.13
CA ALA A 59 6.58 6.44 -0.96
C ALA A 59 5.73 7.64 -0.52
N LEU A 60 5.13 7.59 0.68
CA LEU A 60 4.39 8.72 1.24
C LEU A 60 5.29 9.95 1.45
N ASP A 61 6.48 9.76 2.02
CA ASP A 61 7.39 10.86 2.30
C ASP A 61 7.84 11.56 0.99
N ARG A 62 8.21 10.77 -0.03
CA ARG A 62 8.52 11.29 -1.37
C ARG A 62 7.33 12.04 -1.99
N TRP A 63 6.12 11.52 -1.85
CA TRP A 63 4.93 12.17 -2.40
C TRP A 63 4.69 13.54 -1.74
N VAL A 64 4.88 13.65 -0.43
CA VAL A 64 4.79 14.92 0.30
C VAL A 64 5.86 15.91 -0.17
N GLU A 65 7.10 15.46 -0.37
CA GLU A 65 8.19 16.30 -0.90
C GLU A 65 7.85 16.86 -2.29
N VAL A 66 7.44 15.99 -3.21
CA VAL A 66 7.06 16.37 -4.58
C VAL A 66 5.87 17.33 -4.58
N ALA A 67 4.84 17.07 -3.78
CA ALA A 67 3.65 17.92 -3.71
C ALA A 67 3.98 19.32 -3.17
N ARG A 68 4.92 19.43 -2.22
CA ARG A 68 5.39 20.73 -1.72
C ARG A 68 6.18 21.48 -2.78
N ALA A 69 7.15 20.81 -3.42
CA ALA A 69 7.94 21.41 -4.48
C ALA A 69 7.08 21.90 -5.65
N ALA A 70 6.05 21.15 -6.03
CA ALA A 70 5.12 21.54 -7.09
C ALA A 70 4.34 22.83 -6.73
N ARG A 71 3.83 22.93 -5.49
CA ARG A 71 3.12 24.13 -5.03
C ARG A 71 4.03 25.35 -4.96
N ASP A 72 5.29 25.17 -4.54
CA ASP A 72 6.22 26.29 -4.38
C ASP A 72 6.77 26.79 -5.74
N ALA A 73 6.59 26.02 -6.82
CA ALA A 73 6.95 26.38 -8.19
C ALA A 73 5.82 27.10 -8.95
N GLU A 74 4.60 27.15 -8.39
CA GLU A 74 3.48 27.97 -8.87
C GLU A 74 3.58 29.42 -8.35
#